data_AF-A0A662I5B8-F1
#
_entry.id   AF-A0A662I5B8-F1
#
_cell.length_a   1.000
_cell.length_b   1.000
_cell.length_c   1.000
_cell.angle_alpha   90.00
_cell.angle_beta   90.00
_cell.angle_gamma   90.00
#
_symmetry.space_group_name_H-M   'P 1'
#
loop_
_entity.id
_entity.type
_entity.pdbx_description
1 polymer ?
#
loop_
_entity_poly.entity_id
_entity_poly.type
_entity_poly.pdbx_seq_one_letter_code
_entity_poly.pdbx_strand_id
1 'polypeptide(L)'
;MDDPRLVRLLEAAEDLGVPALVHIEEGPSLYYCHGVEALGEVLREHPDLRLVAHGPGWWRHISADPGVEAYPRGPVRAEGLVQELLRRHDNLYADISATSGLNALRRDPEHAYRFLLEFQDRVLFGTDFPCLSDSGQYGPDRSHLSLLLSLELPSSALRRILRENAERLIA
;
A
#
# COMPACT_ATOMS: atom_id res chain seq x y z
N MET A 1 -11.73 -10.70 0.76
CA MET A 1 -10.82 -10.47 -0.38
C MET A 1 -11.01 -11.53 -1.46
N ASP A 2 -11.33 -12.76 -1.04
CA ASP A 2 -11.63 -13.96 -1.82
C ASP A 2 -13.09 -14.07 -2.31
N ASP A 3 -13.88 -12.99 -2.26
CA ASP A 3 -15.26 -13.04 -2.77
C ASP A 3 -15.21 -13.34 -4.28
N PRO A 4 -15.91 -14.40 -4.77
CA PRO A 4 -15.84 -14.79 -6.18
C PRO A 4 -16.24 -13.67 -7.16
N ARG A 5 -17.01 -12.67 -6.72
CA ARG A 5 -17.36 -11.51 -7.55
C ARG A 5 -16.19 -10.54 -7.72
N LEU A 6 -15.40 -10.34 -6.67
CA LEU A 6 -14.19 -9.53 -6.72
C LEU A 6 -13.11 -10.25 -7.52
N VAL A 7 -12.89 -11.54 -7.24
CA VAL A 7 -11.90 -12.37 -7.95
C VAL A 7 -12.15 -12.34 -9.46
N ARG A 8 -13.41 -12.47 -9.92
CA ARG A 8 -13.74 -12.34 -11.35
C ARG A 8 -13.36 -11.00 -11.98
N LEU A 9 -13.36 -9.91 -11.22
CA LEU A 9 -12.91 -8.60 -11.72
C LEU A 9 -11.39 -8.54 -11.80
N LEU A 10 -10.70 -9.17 -10.87
CA LEU A 10 -9.23 -9.27 -10.86
C LEU A 10 -8.73 -10.20 -11.97
N GLU A 11 -9.37 -11.35 -12.18
CA GLU A 11 -9.15 -12.25 -13.33
C GLU A 11 -9.25 -11.50 -14.65
N ALA A 12 -10.30 -10.68 -14.83
CA ALA A 12 -10.44 -9.88 -16.04
C ALA A 12 -9.30 -8.87 -16.22
N ALA A 13 -8.76 -8.31 -15.13
CA ALA A 13 -7.60 -7.40 -15.21
C ALA A 13 -6.31 -8.16 -15.57
N GLU A 14 -6.12 -9.36 -15.02
CA GLU A 14 -5.03 -10.27 -15.38
C GLU A 14 -5.09 -10.66 -16.86
N ASP A 15 -6.25 -11.11 -17.34
CA ASP A 15 -6.48 -11.51 -18.75
C ASP A 15 -6.21 -10.37 -19.74
N LEU A 16 -6.56 -9.14 -19.35
CA LEU A 16 -6.30 -7.93 -20.15
C LEU A 16 -4.86 -7.44 -20.02
N GLY A 17 -4.08 -8.01 -19.10
CA GLY A 17 -2.74 -7.56 -18.78
C GLY A 17 -2.74 -6.11 -18.32
N VAL A 18 -3.69 -5.67 -17.49
CA VAL A 18 -3.73 -4.32 -16.91
C VAL A 18 -3.61 -4.38 -15.39
N PRO A 19 -3.00 -3.38 -14.73
CA PRO A 19 -2.94 -3.36 -13.28
C PRO A 19 -4.32 -3.09 -12.67
N ALA A 20 -4.60 -3.70 -11.52
CA ALA A 20 -5.78 -3.44 -10.71
C ALA A 20 -5.38 -2.79 -9.39
N LEU A 21 -6.26 -1.96 -8.82
CA LEU A 21 -6.10 -1.41 -7.48
C LEU A 21 -7.29 -1.81 -6.62
N VAL A 22 -7.03 -2.29 -5.41
CA VAL A 22 -8.07 -2.61 -4.43
C VAL A 22 -7.94 -1.71 -3.19
N HIS A 23 -9.02 -0.98 -2.89
CA HIS A 23 -9.16 -0.27 -1.63
C HIS A 23 -9.65 -1.24 -0.56
N ILE A 24 -8.85 -1.45 0.47
CA ILE A 24 -9.10 -2.36 1.60
C ILE A 24 -9.47 -1.53 2.81
N GLU A 25 -10.67 -1.77 3.35
CA GLU A 25 -11.22 -1.03 4.47
C GLU A 25 -11.56 -1.96 5.63
N GLU A 26 -10.86 -1.78 6.75
CA GLU A 26 -10.98 -2.57 7.98
C GLU A 26 -11.00 -1.65 9.20
N GLY A 27 -12.03 -0.80 9.25
CA GLY A 27 -12.24 0.13 10.35
C GLY A 27 -13.49 -0.21 11.17
N PRO A 28 -13.66 0.44 12.33
CA PRO A 28 -14.89 0.31 13.12
C PRO A 28 -16.13 0.85 12.39
N SER A 29 -15.96 1.81 11.48
CA SER A 29 -17.06 2.52 10.80
C SER A 29 -17.36 1.99 9.40
N LEU A 30 -16.34 1.52 8.68
CA LEU A 30 -16.46 0.97 7.34
C LEU A 30 -15.70 -0.35 7.31
N TYR A 31 -16.27 -1.35 6.63
CA TYR A 31 -15.71 -2.68 6.61
C TYR A 31 -16.07 -3.39 5.29
N TYR A 32 -15.22 -3.25 4.28
CA TYR A 32 -15.42 -3.81 2.94
C TYR A 32 -14.09 -4.09 2.25
N CYS A 33 -14.09 -5.03 1.30
CA CYS A 33 -12.86 -5.53 0.67
C CYS A 33 -11.77 -5.94 1.69
N HIS A 34 -12.20 -6.43 2.87
CA HIS A 34 -11.35 -6.83 3.99
C HIS A 34 -10.80 -8.25 3.84
N GLY A 35 -9.98 -8.67 4.81
CA GLY A 35 -9.40 -10.01 4.88
C GLY A 35 -8.10 -10.07 4.08
N VAL A 36 -7.10 -9.30 4.53
CA VAL A 36 -5.77 -9.24 3.91
C VAL A 36 -5.09 -10.62 3.89
N GLU A 37 -5.39 -11.49 4.85
CA GLU A 37 -4.89 -12.87 4.90
C GLU A 37 -5.29 -13.66 3.65
N ALA A 38 -6.52 -13.47 3.17
CA ALA A 38 -7.03 -14.15 1.98
C ALA A 38 -6.44 -13.60 0.68
N LEU A 39 -5.78 -12.45 0.72
CA LEU A 39 -5.14 -11.86 -0.46
C LEU A 39 -4.00 -12.74 -0.99
N GLY A 40 -3.28 -13.43 -0.10
CA GLY A 40 -2.17 -14.30 -0.49
C GLY A 40 -2.60 -15.45 -1.40
N GLU A 41 -3.77 -16.04 -1.15
CA GLU A 41 -4.30 -17.11 -2.01
C GLU A 41 -4.70 -16.57 -3.39
N VAL A 42 -5.35 -15.41 -3.46
CA VAL A 42 -5.69 -14.76 -4.74
C VAL A 42 -4.43 -14.45 -5.54
N LEU A 43 -3.40 -13.87 -4.93
CA LEU A 43 -2.13 -13.56 -5.61
C LEU A 43 -1.36 -14.81 -6.05
N ARG A 44 -1.52 -15.93 -5.34
CA ARG A 44 -0.92 -17.23 -5.68
C ARG A 44 -1.62 -17.88 -6.88
N GLU A 45 -2.94 -17.74 -6.96
CA GLU A 45 -3.76 -18.29 -8.05
C GLU A 45 -3.68 -17.46 -9.33
N HIS A 46 -3.39 -16.16 -9.19
CA HIS A 46 -3.28 -15.19 -10.28
C HIS A 46 -1.87 -14.57 -10.30
N PRO A 47 -0.82 -15.33 -10.71
CA PRO A 47 0.57 -14.87 -10.65
C PRO A 47 0.89 -13.72 -11.62
N ASP A 48 0.09 -13.53 -12.68
CA ASP A 48 0.30 -12.48 -13.67
C ASP A 48 -0.50 -11.19 -13.33
N LEU A 49 -1.43 -11.27 -12.38
CA LEU A 49 -2.18 -10.13 -11.86
C LEU A 49 -1.27 -9.11 -11.18
N ARG A 50 -1.15 -7.92 -11.77
CA ARG A 50 -0.45 -6.78 -11.16
C ARG A 50 -1.40 -6.01 -10.23
N LEU A 51 -1.35 -6.29 -8.93
CA LEU A 51 -2.29 -5.72 -7.96
C LEU A 51 -1.65 -4.64 -7.10
N VAL A 52 -2.31 -3.50 -6.96
CA VAL A 52 -1.98 -2.43 -6.01
C VAL A 52 -2.91 -2.50 -4.81
N ALA A 53 -2.36 -2.77 -3.62
CA ALA A 53 -3.10 -2.72 -2.37
C ALA A 53 -3.08 -1.30 -1.79
N HIS A 54 -4.27 -0.84 -1.43
CA HIS A 54 -4.53 0.52 -0.96
C HIS A 54 -5.46 0.50 0.27
N GLY A 55 -5.47 1.59 1.03
CA GLY A 55 -6.47 1.84 2.07
C GLY A 55 -6.02 1.53 3.50
N PRO A 56 -6.81 1.96 4.50
CA PRO A 56 -6.46 1.79 5.91
C PRO A 56 -6.41 0.34 6.34
N GLY A 57 -7.28 -0.50 5.75
CA GLY A 57 -7.30 -1.94 6.03
C GLY A 57 -6.03 -2.63 5.55
N TRP A 58 -5.42 -2.19 4.45
CA TRP A 58 -4.08 -2.65 4.06
C TRP A 58 -3.01 -2.14 5.04
N TRP A 59 -2.93 -0.82 5.20
CA TRP A 59 -1.80 -0.17 5.87
C TRP A 59 -1.75 -0.37 7.38
N ARG A 60 -2.85 -0.71 8.04
CA ARG A 60 -2.84 -1.08 9.46
C ARG A 60 -2.01 -2.35 9.70
N HIS A 61 -2.04 -3.31 8.78
CA HIS A 61 -1.30 -4.58 8.86
C HIS A 61 0.20 -4.43 8.55
N ILE A 62 0.72 -3.20 8.42
CA ILE A 62 2.18 -2.96 8.48
C ILE A 62 2.77 -3.34 9.85
N SER A 63 1.93 -3.32 10.90
CA SER A 63 2.29 -3.83 12.22
C SER A 63 1.52 -5.11 12.49
N ALA A 64 2.18 -6.08 13.11
CA ALA A 64 1.49 -7.17 13.78
C ALA A 64 0.49 -6.62 14.79
N ASP A 65 -0.63 -7.32 14.95
CA ASP A 65 -1.71 -7.04 15.90
C ASP A 65 -2.15 -5.56 15.92
N PRO A 66 -2.65 -5.01 14.79
CA PRO A 66 -2.94 -3.58 14.66
C PRO A 66 -4.13 -3.06 15.50
N GLY A 67 -4.74 -3.91 16.33
CA GLY A 67 -5.89 -3.57 17.17
C GLY A 67 -7.17 -3.48 16.35
N VAL A 68 -7.99 -2.44 16.58
CA VAL A 68 -9.27 -2.21 15.88
C VAL A 68 -9.32 -0.88 15.11
N GLU A 69 -8.31 -0.03 15.30
CA GLU A 69 -8.26 1.28 14.64
C GLU A 69 -7.94 1.13 13.16
N ALA A 70 -8.61 1.93 12.31
CA ALA A 70 -8.31 2.04 10.88
C ALA A 70 -6.93 2.68 10.65
N TYR A 71 -6.55 3.64 11.51
CA TYR A 71 -5.26 4.32 11.47
C TYR A 71 -4.54 4.18 12.82
N PRO A 72 -3.82 3.07 13.04
CA PRO A 72 -3.07 2.87 14.29
C PRO A 72 -2.08 4.01 14.57
N ARG A 73 -1.92 4.34 15.85
CA ARG A 73 -0.95 5.33 16.35
C ARG A 73 0.24 4.64 17.01
N GLY A 74 1.34 5.38 17.15
CA GLY A 74 2.57 4.89 17.74
C GLY A 74 3.40 4.04 16.77
N PRO A 75 4.58 3.57 17.21
CA PRO A 75 5.53 2.86 16.35
C PRO A 75 5.02 1.48 15.91
N VAL A 76 5.65 0.93 14.87
CA VAL A 76 5.42 -0.45 14.42
C VAL A 76 6.12 -1.40 15.38
N ARG A 77 5.35 -2.25 16.07
CA ARG A 77 5.90 -3.11 17.14
C ARG A 77 6.63 -4.33 16.60
N ALA A 78 6.05 -4.96 15.58
CA ALA A 78 6.61 -6.08 14.84
C ALA A 78 6.05 -6.03 13.41
N GLU A 79 6.75 -6.63 12.45
CA GLU A 79 6.28 -6.72 11.06
C GLU A 79 4.96 -7.48 10.98
N GLY A 80 4.07 -7.06 10.10
CA GLY A 80 2.75 -7.68 9.91
C GLY A 80 2.59 -8.28 8.51
N LEU A 81 1.32 -8.46 8.11
CA LEU A 81 0.96 -9.10 6.85
C LEU A 81 1.46 -8.35 5.62
N VAL A 82 1.61 -7.02 5.69
CA VAL A 82 2.09 -6.21 4.56
C VAL A 82 3.48 -6.68 4.12
N GLN A 83 4.42 -6.82 5.05
CA GLN A 83 5.79 -7.27 4.77
C GLN A 83 5.81 -8.74 4.35
N GLU A 84 5.01 -9.59 5.00
CA GLU A 84 4.90 -11.01 4.67
C GLU A 84 4.42 -11.23 3.24
N LEU A 85 3.34 -10.56 2.84
CA LEU A 85 2.76 -10.68 1.50
C LEU A 85 3.67 -10.07 0.43
N LEU A 86 4.24 -8.88 0.69
CA LEU A 86 5.19 -8.27 -0.25
C LEU A 86 6.45 -9.13 -0.44
N ARG A 87 6.89 -9.91 0.54
CA ARG A 87 8.03 -10.84 0.33
C ARG A 87 7.66 -12.08 -0.48
N ARG A 88 6.41 -12.54 -0.38
CA ARG A 88 5.95 -13.79 -1.03
C ARG A 88 5.44 -13.58 -2.46
N HIS A 89 4.96 -12.39 -2.78
CA HIS A 89 4.26 -12.12 -4.03
C HIS A 89 4.92 -10.98 -4.80
N ASP A 90 5.55 -11.31 -5.92
CA ASP A 90 6.23 -10.34 -6.80
C ASP A 90 5.26 -9.50 -7.63
N ASN A 91 4.01 -9.94 -7.72
CA ASN A 91 2.92 -9.31 -8.45
C ASN A 91 2.08 -8.34 -7.57
N LEU A 92 2.45 -8.16 -6.30
CA LEU A 92 1.81 -7.24 -5.35
C LEU A 92 2.57 -5.92 -5.21
N TYR A 93 1.85 -4.81 -5.23
CA TYR A 93 2.34 -3.45 -5.05
C TYR A 93 1.55 -2.76 -3.92
N ALA A 94 2.11 -1.70 -3.35
CA ALA A 94 1.43 -0.85 -2.37
C ALA A 94 1.61 0.63 -2.70
N ASP A 95 0.54 1.40 -2.73
CA ASP A 95 0.64 2.86 -2.81
C ASP A 95 0.67 3.50 -1.42
N ILE A 96 1.35 4.64 -1.30
CA ILE A 96 1.47 5.36 -0.01
C ILE A 96 0.37 6.41 0.23
N SER A 97 -0.68 6.42 -0.58
CA SER A 97 -1.61 7.54 -0.68
C SER A 97 -2.53 7.71 0.53
N ALA A 98 -3.19 8.87 0.57
CA ALA A 98 -4.11 9.28 1.61
C ALA A 98 -3.49 9.28 3.01
N THR A 99 -4.36 9.34 4.03
CA THR A 99 -3.99 9.14 5.44
C THR A 99 -3.39 7.76 5.66
N SER A 100 -3.82 6.75 4.90
CA SER A 100 -3.48 5.34 5.09
C SER A 100 -1.98 5.08 5.02
N GLY A 101 -1.38 5.26 3.84
CA GLY A 101 0.05 5.01 3.65
C GLY A 101 0.90 6.07 4.35
N LEU A 102 0.46 7.34 4.32
CA LEU A 102 1.16 8.43 4.98
C LEU A 102 1.29 8.20 6.48
N ASN A 103 0.21 7.85 7.18
CA ASN A 103 0.24 7.58 8.61
C ASN A 103 1.09 6.35 8.93
N ALA A 104 0.92 5.27 8.17
CA ALA A 104 1.65 4.02 8.38
C ALA A 104 3.17 4.21 8.35
N LEU A 105 3.66 5.03 7.41
CA LEU A 105 5.08 5.34 7.29
C LEU A 105 5.53 6.47 8.25
N ARG A 106 4.72 7.52 8.43
CA ARG A 106 5.09 8.68 9.26
C ARG A 106 5.19 8.37 10.75
N ARG A 107 4.39 7.42 11.26
CA ARG A 107 4.33 7.12 12.70
C ARG A 107 5.57 6.39 13.24
N ASP A 108 6.42 5.87 12.36
CA ASP A 108 7.68 5.19 12.70
C ASP A 108 8.73 5.39 11.59
N PRO A 109 9.51 6.48 11.63
CA PRO A 109 10.47 6.80 10.57
C PRO A 109 11.58 5.76 10.39
N GLU A 110 12.04 5.13 11.46
CA GLU A 110 13.07 4.08 11.38
C GLU A 110 12.53 2.82 10.70
N HIS A 111 11.31 2.41 11.05
CA HIS A 111 10.64 1.33 10.34
C HIS A 111 10.38 1.70 8.87
N ALA A 112 9.87 2.91 8.61
CA ALA A 112 9.57 3.37 7.25
C ALA A 112 10.81 3.39 6.35
N TYR A 113 11.97 3.82 6.86
CA TYR A 113 13.23 3.75 6.13
C TYR A 113 13.55 2.32 5.70
N ARG A 114 13.51 1.37 6.64
CA ARG A 114 13.81 -0.04 6.37
C ARG A 114 12.81 -0.66 5.39
N PHE A 115 11.52 -0.42 5.62
CA PHE A 115 10.43 -0.89 4.77
C PHE A 115 10.57 -0.38 3.33
N LEU A 116 10.73 0.93 3.15
CA LEU A 116 10.84 1.52 1.82
C LEU A 116 12.13 1.12 1.11
N LEU A 117 13.22 0.89 1.84
CA LEU A 117 14.46 0.39 1.24
C LEU A 117 14.33 -1.06 0.76
N GLU A 118 13.69 -1.91 1.57
CA GLU A 118 13.44 -3.31 1.22
C GLU A 118 12.48 -3.46 0.04
N PHE A 119 11.35 -2.75 0.08
CA PHE A 119 10.25 -2.88 -0.90
C PHE A 119 10.26 -1.78 -1.98
N GLN A 120 11.40 -1.11 -2.19
CA GLN A 120 11.51 0.05 -3.09
C GLN A 120 11.03 -0.20 -4.52
N ASP A 121 11.00 -1.45 -4.99
CA ASP A 121 10.57 -1.83 -6.35
C ASP A 121 9.06 -2.10 -6.47
N ARG A 122 8.34 -2.14 -5.33
CA ARG A 122 6.90 -2.47 -5.25
C ARG A 122 6.07 -1.41 -4.52
N VAL A 123 6.68 -0.33 -4.06
CA VAL A 123 5.98 0.82 -3.46
C VAL A 123 5.79 1.92 -4.49
N LEU A 124 4.57 2.47 -4.55
CA LEU A 124 4.16 3.49 -5.50
C LEU A 124 3.88 4.82 -4.79
N PHE A 125 4.37 5.91 -5.36
CA PHE A 125 3.95 7.25 -4.96
C PHE A 125 2.52 7.52 -5.42
N GLY A 126 1.66 7.88 -4.47
CA GLY A 126 0.32 8.39 -4.70
C GLY A 126 -0.05 9.32 -3.56
N THR A 127 -0.93 10.29 -3.81
CA THR A 127 -1.33 11.29 -2.80
C THR A 127 -2.78 11.12 -2.39
N ASP A 128 -3.63 10.59 -3.28
CA ASP A 128 -5.09 10.59 -3.16
C ASP A 128 -5.69 12.01 -3.30
N PHE A 129 -5.11 12.86 -4.16
CA PHE A 129 -5.73 14.15 -4.50
C PHE A 129 -7.06 13.91 -5.26
N PRO A 130 -8.17 14.59 -4.92
CA PRO A 130 -8.28 15.77 -4.05
C PRO A 130 -8.80 15.48 -2.62
N CYS A 131 -8.61 14.27 -2.09
CA CYS A 131 -9.00 13.94 -0.72
C CYS A 131 -8.37 14.90 0.29
N LEU A 132 -9.12 15.14 1.37
CA LEU A 132 -8.76 16.12 2.39
C LEU A 132 -7.60 15.61 3.23
N SER A 133 -6.70 16.53 3.55
CA SER A 133 -5.63 16.35 4.53
C SER A 133 -5.80 17.34 5.69
N ASP A 134 -5.00 17.19 6.74
CA ASP A 134 -5.05 18.07 7.92
C ASP A 134 -4.82 19.56 7.58
N SER A 135 -4.16 19.83 6.44
CA SER A 135 -3.80 21.18 5.98
C SER A 135 -4.49 21.60 4.68
N GLY A 136 -5.49 20.86 4.21
CA GLY A 136 -6.22 21.16 2.97
C GLY A 136 -6.48 19.91 2.16
N GLN A 137 -5.70 19.68 1.10
CA GLN A 137 -5.82 18.53 0.21
C GLN A 137 -4.48 17.85 0.04
N TYR A 138 -4.49 16.52 -0.02
CA TYR A 138 -3.29 15.75 -0.34
C TYR A 138 -2.75 16.11 -1.71
N GLY A 139 -1.43 16.19 -1.85
CA GLY A 139 -0.77 16.54 -3.11
C GLY A 139 -0.26 17.98 -3.08
N PRO A 140 -1.14 19.01 -3.15
CA PRO A 140 -0.72 20.40 -2.95
C PRO A 140 -0.06 20.66 -1.60
N ASP A 141 -0.45 19.93 -0.55
CA ASP A 141 0.16 20.02 0.78
C ASP A 141 1.58 19.44 0.86
N ARG A 142 2.03 18.72 -0.17
CA ARG A 142 3.34 18.07 -0.29
C ARG A 142 3.66 17.10 0.86
N SER A 143 2.67 16.60 1.60
CA SER A 143 2.90 15.82 2.81
C SER A 143 3.65 14.50 2.53
N HIS A 144 3.21 13.73 1.53
CA HIS A 144 3.88 12.48 1.09
C HIS A 144 5.30 12.71 0.61
N LEU A 145 5.52 13.75 -0.22
CA LEU A 145 6.84 14.06 -0.74
C LEU A 145 7.79 14.52 0.37
N SER A 146 7.30 15.33 1.30
CA SER A 146 8.08 15.81 2.45
C SER A 146 8.49 14.65 3.36
N LEU A 147 7.59 13.68 3.60
CA LEU A 147 7.93 12.45 4.32
C LEU A 147 9.06 11.69 3.62
N LEU A 148 8.91 11.37 2.33
CA LEU A 148 9.92 10.60 1.59
C LEU A 148 11.29 11.27 1.58
N LEU A 149 11.33 12.60 1.41
CA LEU A 149 12.59 13.35 1.44
C LEU A 149 13.21 13.38 2.84
N SER A 150 12.40 13.43 3.90
CA SER A 150 12.90 13.45 5.28
C SER A 150 13.55 12.14 5.72
N LEU A 151 13.26 11.03 5.03
CA LEU A 151 13.85 9.72 5.31
C LEU A 151 15.25 9.54 4.72
N GLU A 152 15.74 10.47 3.89
CA GLU A 152 17.09 10.42 3.30
C GLU A 152 17.42 9.07 2.61
N LEU A 153 16.41 8.47 1.97
CA LEU A 153 16.57 7.24 1.19
C LEU A 153 17.58 7.44 0.04
N PRO A 154 18.29 6.37 -0.38
CA PRO A 154 19.13 6.43 -1.57
C PRO A 154 18.37 6.98 -2.78
N SER A 155 19.01 7.83 -3.58
CA SER A 155 18.32 8.47 -4.72
C SER A 155 17.76 7.46 -5.72
N SER A 156 18.32 6.24 -5.81
CA SER A 156 17.76 5.16 -6.61
C SER A 156 16.40 4.68 -6.08
N ALA A 157 16.27 4.48 -4.77
CA ALA A 157 15.02 4.08 -4.14
C ALA A 157 13.95 5.15 -4.32
N LEU A 158 14.31 6.43 -4.12
CA LEU A 158 13.39 7.55 -4.36
C LEU A 158 12.89 7.61 -5.80
N ARG A 159 13.77 7.42 -6.80
CA ARG A 159 13.34 7.42 -8.21
C ARG A 159 12.37 6.29 -8.53
N ARG A 160 12.59 5.10 -7.96
CA ARG A 160 11.69 3.95 -8.12
C ARG A 160 10.30 4.25 -7.57
N ILE A 161 10.25 4.67 -6.31
CA ILE A 161 8.99 4.98 -5.61
C ILE A 161 8.24 6.14 -6.28
N LEU A 162 8.95 7.22 -6.63
CA LEU A 162 8.34 8.44 -7.19
C LEU A 162 7.93 8.30 -8.66
N ARG A 163 8.47 7.33 -9.41
CA ARG A 163 8.24 7.26 -10.85
C ARG A 163 8.40 5.87 -11.47
N GLU A 164 9.58 5.27 -11.37
CA GLU A 164 9.96 4.14 -12.25
C GLU A 164 9.08 2.89 -12.02
N ASN A 165 8.57 2.69 -10.81
CA ASN A 165 7.65 1.59 -10.53
C ASN A 165 6.31 1.80 -11.23
N ALA A 166 5.75 3.01 -11.18
CA ALA A 166 4.50 3.33 -11.86
C ALA A 166 4.66 3.24 -13.38
N GLU A 167 5.76 3.76 -13.94
CA GLU A 167 6.09 3.64 -15.37
C GLU A 167 6.12 2.18 -15.82
N ARG A 168 6.75 1.29 -15.05
CA ARG A 168 6.82 -0.15 -15.34
C ARG A 168 5.46 -0.84 -15.21
N LEU A 169 4.65 -0.42 -14.24
CA LEU A 169 3.36 -1.03 -13.93
C LEU A 169 2.31 -0.76 -15.01
N ILE A 170 2.38 0.39 -15.68
CA ILE A 170 1.40 0.83 -16.69
C ILE A 170 1.91 0.73 -18.14
N ALA A 171 3.18 0.37 -18.34
CA ALA A 171 3.73 0.05 -19.65
C ALA A 171 3.12 -1.25 -20.20
#